data_AF-A0A495F9S6-F1
#
_entry.id   AF-A0A495F9S6-F1
#
_cell.length_a   1.000
_cell.length_b   1.000
_cell.length_c   1.000
_cell.angle_alpha   90.00
_cell.angle_beta   90.00
_cell.angle_gamma   90.00
#
_symmetry.space_group_name_H-M   'P 1'
#
loop_
_entity.id
_entity.type
_entity.pdbx_description
1 polymer ?
#
loop_
_entity_poly.entity_id
_entity_poly.type
_entity_poly.pdbx_seq_one_letter_code
_entity_poly.pdbx_strand_id
1 'polypeptide(L)'
;MTPAADFWPGCGFQALARDARGWLVPSDEYLQWLLARPELALVPESCAAEIALHESLALSPARVVLSAELAAVQDDDARENYTVFLRFRDGLLAAGTLEAYYLQLMRSGVVNVPAVFIDAVVQALLRNLLDNCNDAFEARAAEMLFRSQRITLQDGQMLAGDRATLDMLNETAGLGEVGRLLLQSGALQPTAQVKVLSADNAAQYWQESDRHHFLLDLTHELTQDLSHGLTFKMTRARSGLKALARVLERWVGHLLGVQVQIEPVHQVTDSAWRWHVGLDVESTAILNDLYQDRPVDGERMARLVSLFTLTFANPAEMRADVAGKPVYLGLATNAEGVVRIKPQNLLLNLPLASVS
;
A
#
# COMPACT_ATOMS: atom_id res chain seq x y z
N MET A 1 0.82 20.17 -23.50
CA MET A 1 1.09 19.25 -22.38
C MET A 1 0.13 19.63 -21.27
N THR A 2 -0.89 18.82 -21.03
CA THR A 2 -1.80 19.02 -19.88
C THR A 2 -0.97 18.87 -18.62
N PRO A 3 -1.04 19.79 -17.63
CA PRO A 3 -0.36 19.59 -16.35
C PRO A 3 -0.79 18.23 -15.78
N ALA A 4 0.17 17.43 -15.32
CA ALA A 4 -0.13 16.20 -14.57
C ALA A 4 -1.06 16.60 -13.42
N ALA A 5 -2.23 15.93 -13.32
CA ALA A 5 -3.17 16.24 -12.27
C ALA A 5 -2.55 15.84 -10.93
N ASP A 6 -2.43 16.77 -9.99
CA ASP A 6 -1.91 16.46 -8.66
C ASP A 6 -2.86 15.49 -7.94
N PHE A 7 -2.29 14.58 -7.15
CA PHE A 7 -3.03 13.53 -6.44
C PHE A 7 -2.33 13.16 -5.14
N TRP A 8 -3.15 12.67 -4.20
CA TRP A 8 -2.79 12.52 -2.79
C TRP A 8 -2.15 13.78 -2.17
N PRO A 9 -2.77 14.97 -2.28
CA PRO A 9 -2.15 16.20 -1.79
C PRO A 9 -1.80 16.15 -0.29
N GLY A 10 -2.49 15.32 0.50
CA GLY A 10 -2.21 15.11 1.93
C GLY A 10 -0.97 14.27 2.26
N CYS A 11 -0.25 13.68 1.29
CA CYS A 11 0.82 12.70 1.56
C CYS A 11 2.19 13.30 1.92
N GLY A 12 2.33 14.64 1.98
CA GLY A 12 3.59 15.32 2.29
C GLY A 12 4.63 15.30 1.16
N PHE A 13 4.34 14.67 0.01
CA PHE A 13 5.29 14.55 -1.11
C PHE A 13 5.81 15.89 -1.64
N GLN A 14 4.98 16.94 -1.65
CA GLN A 14 5.37 18.27 -2.13
C GLN A 14 6.51 18.90 -1.32
N ALA A 15 6.74 18.45 -0.08
CA ALA A 15 7.83 18.90 0.77
C ALA A 15 9.16 18.20 0.43
N LEU A 16 9.15 17.11 -0.34
CA LEU A 16 10.34 16.28 -0.60
C LEU A 16 11.09 16.75 -1.85
N ALA A 17 12.41 16.66 -1.79
CA ALA A 17 13.28 16.84 -2.95
C ALA A 17 13.79 15.49 -3.46
N ARG A 18 14.16 15.42 -4.74
CA ARG A 18 14.81 14.25 -5.33
C ARG A 18 16.33 14.43 -5.34
N ASP A 19 17.07 13.39 -5.00
CA ASP A 19 18.51 13.32 -5.18
C ASP A 19 18.89 13.01 -6.65
N ALA A 20 20.19 12.83 -6.93
CA ALA A 20 20.69 12.50 -8.27
C ALA A 20 20.20 11.14 -8.82
N ARG A 21 19.74 10.23 -7.96
CA ARG A 21 19.16 8.93 -8.31
C ARG A 21 17.64 9.00 -8.46
N GLY A 22 17.03 10.15 -8.19
CA GLY A 22 15.58 10.32 -8.15
C GLY A 22 14.93 9.85 -6.85
N TRP A 23 15.73 9.58 -5.81
CA TRP A 23 15.27 9.14 -4.49
C TRP A 23 14.91 10.34 -3.61
N LEU A 24 13.95 10.16 -2.70
CA LEU A 24 13.38 11.26 -1.92
C LEU A 24 14.21 11.58 -0.69
N VAL A 25 14.68 12.82 -0.61
CA VAL A 25 15.44 13.35 0.54
C VAL A 25 14.46 13.96 1.54
N PRO A 26 14.49 13.55 2.83
CA PRO A 26 13.66 14.16 3.86
C PRO A 26 14.07 15.62 4.06
N SER A 27 13.09 16.53 4.01
CA SER A 27 13.24 17.96 4.30
C SER A 27 12.68 18.30 5.68
N ASP A 28 13.01 19.49 6.18
CA ASP A 28 12.42 20.00 7.42
C ASP A 28 10.89 20.11 7.30
N GLU A 29 10.38 20.56 6.15
CA GLU A 29 8.93 20.64 5.89
C GLU A 29 8.25 19.26 5.92
N TYR A 30 8.92 18.21 5.43
CA TYR A 30 8.39 16.85 5.51
C TYR A 30 8.36 16.32 6.95
N LEU A 31 9.40 16.64 7.74
CA LEU A 31 9.44 16.28 9.15
C LEU A 31 8.40 17.03 9.97
N GLN A 32 8.12 18.29 9.66
CA GLN A 32 7.01 19.05 10.24
C GLN A 32 5.66 18.44 9.88
N TRP A 33 5.48 18.01 8.63
CA TRP A 33 4.26 17.29 8.22
C TRP A 33 4.08 15.99 9.01
N LEU A 34 5.15 15.24 9.29
CA LEU A 34 5.10 14.05 10.16
C LEU A 34 4.81 14.40 11.63
N LEU A 35 5.32 15.53 12.13
CA LEU A 35 5.06 16.00 13.49
C LEU A 35 3.60 16.45 13.68
N ALA A 36 2.98 17.00 12.63
CA ALA A 36 1.59 17.47 12.63
C ALA A 36 0.55 16.34 12.67
N ARG A 37 0.98 15.08 12.74
CA ARG A 37 0.09 13.94 12.78
C ARG A 37 -0.70 13.87 14.10
N PRO A 38 -1.93 13.33 14.09
CA PRO A 38 -2.78 13.26 15.29
C PRO A 38 -2.14 12.54 16.47
N GLU A 39 -1.28 11.54 16.21
CA GLU A 39 -0.61 10.77 17.26
C GLU A 39 0.41 11.60 18.08
N LEU A 40 0.80 12.78 17.58
CA LEU A 40 1.75 13.71 18.21
C LEU A 40 1.13 15.08 18.51
N ALA A 41 -0.18 15.22 18.28
CA ALA A 41 -0.88 16.48 18.50
C ALA A 41 -0.98 16.77 20.00
N LEU A 42 -0.69 18.01 20.37
CA LEU A 42 -0.88 18.48 21.75
C LEU A 42 -2.37 18.45 22.11
N VAL A 43 -2.66 18.06 23.36
CA VAL A 43 -4.00 18.07 23.95
C VAL A 43 -4.09 19.14 25.04
N PRO A 44 -5.29 19.55 25.47
CA PRO A 44 -5.44 20.55 26.54
C PRO A 44 -4.73 20.18 27.85
N GLU A 45 -4.57 18.88 28.11
CA GLU A 45 -3.91 18.31 29.27
C GLU A 45 -2.38 18.20 29.13
N SER A 46 -1.82 18.50 27.94
CA SER A 46 -0.38 18.39 27.68
C SER A 46 0.43 19.25 28.64
N CYS A 47 1.49 18.66 29.22
CA CYS A 47 2.32 19.35 30.20
C CYS A 47 3.26 20.38 29.53
N ALA A 48 3.77 21.34 30.31
CA ALA A 48 4.65 22.39 29.78
C ALA A 48 5.91 21.86 29.06
N ALA A 49 6.47 20.72 29.52
CA ALA A 49 7.62 20.09 28.88
C ALA A 49 7.29 19.50 27.51
N GLU A 50 6.10 18.91 27.37
CA GLU A 50 5.60 18.37 26.11
C GLU A 50 5.34 19.48 25.09
N ILE A 51 4.68 20.56 25.53
CA ILE A 51 4.43 21.74 24.69
C ILE A 51 5.77 22.32 24.21
N ALA A 52 6.73 22.53 25.11
CA ALA A 52 8.04 23.04 24.75
C ALA A 52 8.80 22.11 23.78
N LEU A 53 8.72 20.79 23.98
CA LEU A 53 9.30 19.81 23.07
C LEU A 53 8.66 19.92 21.69
N HIS A 54 7.32 19.93 21.60
CA HIS A 54 6.59 20.03 20.35
C HIS A 54 6.92 21.32 19.58
N GLU A 55 6.84 22.47 20.25
CA GLU A 55 7.12 23.77 19.62
C GLU A 55 8.57 23.86 19.12
N SER A 56 9.53 23.34 19.90
CA SER A 56 10.93 23.33 19.48
C SER A 56 11.19 22.43 18.27
N LEU A 57 10.48 21.30 18.16
CA LEU A 57 10.54 20.41 17.00
C LEU A 57 9.82 21.01 15.79
N ALA A 58 8.73 21.75 15.99
CA ALA A 58 8.07 22.48 14.91
C ALA A 58 9.01 23.54 14.30
N LEU A 59 9.80 24.23 15.12
CA LEU A 59 10.77 25.23 14.66
C LEU A 59 12.05 24.63 14.06
N SER A 60 12.52 23.49 14.58
CA SER A 60 13.76 22.84 14.14
C SER A 60 13.59 21.33 14.16
N PRO A 61 12.92 20.76 13.15
CA PRO A 61 12.45 19.38 13.19
C PRO A 61 13.58 18.35 13.19
N ALA A 62 14.72 18.67 12.56
CA ALA A 62 15.91 17.84 12.57
C ALA A 62 16.78 17.98 13.83
N ARG A 63 16.38 18.81 14.82
CA ARG A 63 17.21 19.01 16.03
C ARG A 63 17.35 17.72 16.83
N VAL A 64 18.51 17.56 17.46
CA VAL A 64 18.73 16.50 18.45
C VAL A 64 17.86 16.78 19.68
N VAL A 65 17.17 15.74 20.17
CA VAL A 65 16.40 15.77 21.42
C VAL A 65 17.13 14.92 22.45
N LEU A 66 17.44 15.50 23.60
CA LEU A 66 18.14 14.80 24.67
C LEU A 66 17.16 13.92 25.46
N SER A 67 17.64 12.81 26.00
CA SER A 67 16.82 11.89 26.82
C SER A 67 16.20 12.58 28.04
N ALA A 68 16.83 13.63 28.57
CA ALA A 68 16.29 14.43 29.66
C ALA A 68 15.06 15.25 29.26
N GLU A 69 14.97 15.71 28.00
CA GLU A 69 13.80 16.43 27.49
C GLU A 69 12.59 15.49 27.38
N LEU A 70 12.81 14.27 26.87
CA LEU A 70 11.77 13.23 26.85
C LEU A 70 11.33 12.81 28.25
N ALA A 71 12.28 12.62 29.17
CA ALA A 71 11.96 12.23 30.55
C ALA A 71 11.16 13.29 31.31
N ALA A 72 11.17 14.55 30.86
CA ALA A 72 10.38 15.63 31.44
C ALA A 72 8.91 15.62 31.00
N VAL A 73 8.56 14.90 29.92
CA VAL A 73 7.16 14.72 29.48
C VAL A 73 6.45 13.85 30.50
N GLN A 74 5.45 14.41 31.20
CA GLN A 74 4.82 13.75 32.35
C GLN A 74 3.91 12.58 31.95
N ASP A 75 3.19 12.72 30.83
CA ASP A 75 2.33 11.69 30.31
C ASP A 75 3.16 10.57 29.66
N ASP A 76 2.96 9.33 30.10
CA ASP A 76 3.76 8.19 29.66
C ASP A 76 3.43 7.80 28.20
N ASP A 77 2.17 7.93 27.76
CA ASP A 77 1.75 7.63 26.39
C ASP A 77 2.32 8.65 25.40
N ALA A 78 2.26 9.94 25.72
CA ALA A 78 2.88 11.00 24.95
C ALA A 78 4.40 10.80 24.86
N ARG A 79 5.06 10.46 25.98
CA ARG A 79 6.50 10.18 26.01
C ARG A 79 6.86 9.00 25.10
N GLU A 80 6.06 7.94 25.08
CA GLU A 80 6.24 6.81 24.18
C GLU A 80 6.07 7.23 22.71
N ASN A 81 5.03 8.00 22.39
CA ASN A 81 4.79 8.50 21.04
C ASN A 81 5.95 9.35 20.51
N TYR A 82 6.46 10.29 21.30
CA TYR A 82 7.65 11.07 20.93
C TYR A 82 8.89 10.17 20.79
N THR A 83 9.10 9.21 21.69
CA THR A 83 10.25 8.29 21.60
C THR A 83 10.23 7.51 20.29
N VAL A 84 9.06 7.00 19.90
CA VAL A 84 8.89 6.25 18.66
C VAL A 84 9.07 7.14 17.43
N PHE A 85 8.50 8.34 17.44
CA PHE A 85 8.66 9.34 16.37
C PHE A 85 10.13 9.74 16.17
N LEU A 86 10.84 10.09 17.25
CA LEU A 86 12.23 10.53 17.19
C LEU A 86 13.14 9.42 16.66
N ARG A 87 12.94 8.16 17.11
CA ARG A 87 13.69 7.02 16.56
C ARG A 87 13.44 6.84 15.06
N PHE A 88 12.19 6.97 14.61
CA PHE A 88 11.84 6.93 13.18
C PHE A 88 12.51 8.06 12.40
N ARG A 89 12.35 9.30 12.88
CA ARG A 89 12.93 10.52 12.29
C ARG A 89 14.45 10.43 12.17
N ASP A 90 15.12 10.03 13.25
CA ASP A 90 16.58 9.95 13.31
C ASP A 90 17.10 8.85 12.38
N GLY A 91 16.38 7.71 12.29
CA GLY A 91 16.67 6.67 11.30
C GLY A 91 16.49 7.15 9.87
N LEU A 92 15.42 7.91 9.60
CA LEU A 92 15.14 8.50 8.28
C LEU A 92 16.24 9.49 7.87
N LEU A 93 16.64 10.38 8.76
CA LEU A 93 17.73 11.34 8.56
C LEU A 93 19.07 10.63 8.35
N ALA A 94 19.37 9.60 9.13
CA ALA A 94 20.61 8.83 9.02
C ALA A 94 20.72 8.08 7.68
N ALA A 95 19.59 7.59 7.13
CA ALA A 95 19.55 6.93 5.84
C ALA A 95 19.67 7.91 4.65
N GLY A 96 19.39 9.19 4.86
CA GLY A 96 19.50 10.28 3.87
C GLY A 96 18.42 10.29 2.79
N THR A 97 17.71 9.18 2.57
CA THR A 97 16.56 9.09 1.64
C THR A 97 15.48 8.16 2.20
N LEU A 98 14.22 8.39 1.81
CA LEU A 98 13.09 7.53 2.18
C LEU A 98 13.26 6.10 1.64
N GLU A 99 13.75 5.95 0.41
CA GLU A 99 14.04 4.66 -0.22
C GLU A 99 15.11 3.88 0.55
N ALA A 100 16.24 4.52 0.88
CA ALA A 100 17.30 3.88 1.66
C ALA A 100 16.80 3.46 3.04
N TYR A 101 16.06 4.35 3.72
CA TYR A 101 15.46 4.06 5.01
C TYR A 101 14.53 2.84 4.94
N TYR A 102 13.61 2.83 3.97
CA TYR A 102 12.66 1.74 3.78
C TYR A 102 13.38 0.40 3.50
N LEU A 103 14.37 0.39 2.59
CA LEU A 103 15.14 -0.81 2.29
C LEU A 103 15.92 -1.31 3.51
N GLN A 104 16.56 -0.43 4.28
CA GLN A 104 17.28 -0.78 5.50
C GLN A 104 16.33 -1.36 6.55
N LEU A 105 15.17 -0.72 6.76
CA LEU A 105 14.17 -1.16 7.72
C LEU A 105 13.63 -2.55 7.36
N MET A 106 13.35 -2.83 6.08
CA MET A 106 12.82 -4.13 5.66
C MET A 106 13.90 -5.22 5.72
N ARG A 107 15.16 -4.90 5.42
CA ARG A 107 16.29 -5.86 5.44
C ARG A 107 16.80 -6.17 6.85
N SER A 108 16.51 -5.33 7.85
CA SER A 108 16.92 -5.57 9.23
C SER A 108 16.24 -6.80 9.86
N GLY A 109 15.11 -7.24 9.29
CA GLY A 109 14.28 -8.33 9.82
C GLY A 109 13.47 -7.95 11.07
N VAL A 110 13.70 -6.77 11.66
CA VAL A 110 13.00 -6.27 12.84
C VAL A 110 12.35 -4.94 12.50
N VAL A 111 11.04 -4.98 12.23
CA VAL A 111 10.23 -3.79 12.01
C VAL A 111 9.67 -3.33 13.35
N ASN A 112 10.38 -2.40 14.01
CA ASN A 112 9.96 -1.81 15.29
C ASN A 112 9.26 -0.46 15.13
N VAL A 113 8.89 -0.08 13.90
CA VAL A 113 8.27 1.20 13.56
C VAL A 113 6.76 1.01 13.39
N PRO A 114 5.92 1.90 13.95
CA PRO A 114 4.48 1.86 13.72
C PRO A 114 4.12 1.85 12.24
N ALA A 115 3.07 1.09 11.90
CA ALA A 115 2.60 0.94 10.52
C ALA A 115 2.31 2.28 9.85
N VAL A 116 1.82 3.27 10.60
CA VAL A 116 1.45 4.58 10.08
C VAL A 116 2.62 5.35 9.45
N PHE A 117 3.82 5.24 10.03
CA PHE A 117 5.02 5.87 9.46
C PHE A 117 5.53 5.09 8.25
N ILE A 118 5.40 3.76 8.27
CA ILE A 118 5.74 2.92 7.12
C ILE A 118 4.81 3.23 5.95
N ASP A 119 3.51 3.36 6.20
CA ASP A 119 2.50 3.69 5.21
C ASP A 119 2.75 5.09 4.62
N ALA A 120 3.13 6.07 5.44
CA ALA A 120 3.51 7.40 4.96
C ALA A 120 4.74 7.36 4.04
N VAL A 121 5.77 6.59 4.39
CA VAL A 121 6.95 6.40 3.53
C VAL A 121 6.55 5.71 2.22
N VAL A 122 5.83 4.58 2.29
CA VAL A 122 5.39 3.84 1.09
C VAL A 122 4.52 4.72 0.19
N GLN A 123 3.62 5.52 0.76
CA GLN A 123 2.79 6.47 0.00
C GLN A 123 3.65 7.52 -0.71
N ALA A 124 4.62 8.12 -0.04
CA ALA A 124 5.54 9.09 -0.66
C ALA A 124 6.37 8.45 -1.79
N LEU A 125 6.87 7.22 -1.59
CA LEU A 125 7.58 6.47 -2.62
C LEU A 125 6.70 6.18 -3.84
N LEU A 126 5.44 5.79 -3.64
CA LEU A 126 4.51 5.54 -4.73
C LEU A 126 4.10 6.84 -5.44
N ARG A 127 3.94 7.94 -4.71
CA ARG A 127 3.68 9.26 -5.29
C ARG A 127 4.84 9.73 -6.17
N ASN A 128 6.08 9.45 -5.76
CA ASN A 128 7.28 9.67 -6.56
C ASN A 128 7.29 8.80 -7.83
N LEU A 129 7.03 7.50 -7.65
CA LEU A 129 7.01 6.50 -8.71
C LEU A 129 6.01 6.82 -9.83
N LEU A 130 4.87 7.40 -9.45
CA LEU A 130 3.74 7.69 -10.31
C LEU A 130 3.65 9.18 -10.70
N ASP A 131 4.67 9.99 -10.40
CA ASP A 131 4.63 11.45 -10.63
C ASP A 131 4.40 11.83 -12.10
N ASN A 132 4.84 10.99 -13.03
CA ASN A 132 4.61 11.15 -14.46
C ASN A 132 3.51 10.23 -15.02
N CYS A 133 2.80 9.50 -14.14
CA CYS A 133 1.72 8.59 -14.54
C CYS A 133 0.42 9.37 -14.73
N ASN A 134 -0.26 9.12 -15.85
CA ASN A 134 -1.56 9.72 -16.17
C ASN A 134 -2.69 8.66 -16.17
N ASP A 135 -2.45 7.49 -15.55
CA ASP A 135 -3.45 6.43 -15.43
C ASP A 135 -4.02 6.38 -14.00
N ALA A 136 -5.28 6.78 -13.87
CA ALA A 136 -5.99 6.77 -12.60
C ALA A 136 -6.13 5.34 -12.02
N PHE A 137 -6.11 4.30 -12.86
CA PHE A 137 -6.16 2.93 -12.39
C PHE A 137 -4.84 2.53 -11.71
N GLU A 138 -3.69 2.95 -12.24
CA GLU A 138 -2.39 2.70 -11.60
C GLU A 138 -2.30 3.46 -10.26
N ALA A 139 -2.71 4.73 -10.23
CA ALA A 139 -2.75 5.49 -8.99
C ALA A 139 -3.68 4.84 -7.95
N ARG A 140 -4.92 4.48 -8.33
CA ARG A 140 -5.84 3.81 -7.40
C ARG A 140 -5.33 2.44 -6.93
N ALA A 141 -4.69 1.67 -7.81
CA ALA A 141 -4.09 0.38 -7.45
C ALA A 141 -2.91 0.54 -6.50
N ALA A 142 -2.11 1.59 -6.64
CA ALA A 142 -1.01 1.90 -5.73
C ALA A 142 -1.49 2.17 -4.30
N GLU A 143 -2.71 2.68 -4.10
CA GLU A 143 -3.29 2.82 -2.76
C GLU A 143 -3.36 1.49 -1.99
N MET A 144 -3.46 0.34 -2.68
CA MET A 144 -3.50 -0.97 -2.06
C MET A 144 -2.19 -1.35 -1.35
N LEU A 145 -1.07 -0.70 -1.69
CA LEU A 145 0.25 -0.99 -1.11
C LEU A 145 0.47 -0.29 0.23
N PHE A 146 -0.25 0.81 0.50
CA PHE A 146 -0.17 1.54 1.78
C PHE A 146 -1.49 1.58 2.55
N ARG A 147 -2.61 1.14 1.96
CA ARG A 147 -3.91 1.04 2.65
C ARG A 147 -4.50 -0.35 2.54
N SER A 148 -5.04 -0.86 3.64
CA SER A 148 -5.80 -2.12 3.66
C SER A 148 -7.06 -2.00 2.81
N GLN A 149 -7.39 -3.03 2.06
CA GLN A 149 -8.55 -3.05 1.17
C GLN A 149 -9.57 -4.08 1.62
N ARG A 150 -10.84 -3.72 1.61
CA ARG A 150 -11.93 -4.70 1.73
C ARG A 150 -12.31 -5.20 0.35
N ILE A 151 -12.39 -6.52 0.23
CA ILE A 151 -12.83 -7.18 -0.98
C ILE A 151 -14.29 -7.55 -0.82
N THR A 152 -15.13 -7.10 -1.75
CA THR A 152 -16.54 -7.47 -1.83
C THR A 152 -16.83 -8.12 -3.17
N LEU A 153 -17.68 -9.15 -3.16
CA LEU A 153 -18.24 -9.74 -4.37
C LEU A 153 -19.63 -9.15 -4.59
N GLN A 154 -19.81 -8.41 -5.68
CA GLN A 154 -21.08 -7.79 -6.05
C GLN A 154 -21.34 -8.06 -7.53
N ASP A 155 -22.47 -8.71 -7.84
CA ASP A 155 -22.90 -9.02 -9.22
C ASP A 155 -21.81 -9.70 -10.07
N GLY A 156 -21.02 -10.59 -9.45
CA GLY A 156 -19.89 -11.29 -10.10
C GLY A 156 -18.63 -10.44 -10.29
N GLN A 157 -18.62 -9.19 -9.81
CA GLN A 157 -17.44 -8.34 -9.75
C GLN A 157 -16.77 -8.44 -8.40
N MET A 158 -15.44 -8.55 -8.41
CA MET A 158 -14.63 -8.50 -7.22
C MET A 158 -14.11 -7.09 -7.03
N LEU A 159 -14.67 -6.34 -6.09
CA LEU A 159 -14.38 -4.93 -5.88
C LEU A 159 -13.48 -4.76 -4.65
N ALA A 160 -12.42 -3.98 -4.81
CA ALA A 160 -11.53 -3.59 -3.73
C ALA A 160 -11.76 -2.13 -3.35
N GLY A 161 -12.07 -1.87 -2.08
CA GLY A 161 -12.24 -0.51 -1.55
C GLY A 161 -11.38 -0.27 -0.31
N ASP A 162 -11.02 0.99 -0.05
CA ASP A 162 -10.28 1.32 1.17
C ASP A 162 -11.06 0.90 2.41
N ARG A 163 -10.42 0.08 3.26
CA ARG A 163 -11.07 -0.48 4.44
C ARG A 163 -11.56 0.63 5.39
N ALA A 164 -10.72 1.61 5.68
CA ALA A 164 -11.05 2.65 6.66
C ALA A 164 -12.18 3.54 6.14
N THR A 165 -12.15 3.94 4.87
CA THR A 165 -13.24 4.69 4.24
C THR A 165 -14.54 3.89 4.24
N LEU A 166 -14.52 2.62 3.84
CA LEU A 166 -15.73 1.79 3.82
C LEU A 166 -16.31 1.55 5.22
N ASP A 167 -15.47 1.30 6.22
CA ASP A 167 -15.91 1.10 7.61
C ASP A 167 -16.55 2.39 8.15
N MET A 168 -15.89 3.53 7.95
CA MET A 168 -16.42 4.84 8.34
C MET A 168 -17.75 5.17 7.65
N LEU A 169 -17.88 4.89 6.35
CA LEU A 169 -19.12 5.13 5.61
C LEU A 169 -20.26 4.22 6.06
N ASN A 170 -19.98 2.96 6.37
CA ASN A 170 -20.98 2.03 6.90
C ASN A 170 -21.45 2.45 8.30
N GLU A 171 -20.56 2.94 9.15
CA GLU A 171 -20.88 3.31 10.54
C GLU A 171 -21.52 4.69 10.69
N THR A 172 -21.14 5.64 9.83
CA THR A 172 -21.45 7.08 10.03
C THR A 172 -22.04 7.77 8.80
N ALA A 173 -22.19 7.09 7.67
CA ALA A 173 -22.57 7.68 6.38
C ALA A 173 -21.68 8.87 5.94
N GLY A 174 -20.46 8.99 6.47
CA GLY A 174 -19.57 10.11 6.15
C GLY A 174 -19.79 11.38 6.95
N LEU A 175 -20.70 11.38 7.94
CA LEU A 175 -21.06 12.57 8.73
C LEU A 175 -20.64 12.48 10.21
N GLY A 176 -19.76 11.54 10.55
CA GLY A 176 -19.28 11.33 11.93
C GLY A 176 -20.40 10.96 12.91
N GLU A 177 -20.29 11.39 14.17
CA GLU A 177 -21.27 11.04 15.22
C GLU A 177 -22.69 11.49 14.91
N VAL A 178 -22.86 12.63 14.22
CA VAL A 178 -24.18 13.09 13.77
C VAL A 178 -24.77 12.12 12.76
N GLY A 179 -23.97 11.65 11.79
CA GLY A 179 -24.39 10.64 10.83
C GLY A 179 -24.78 9.32 11.48
N ARG A 180 -24.01 8.88 12.48
CA ARG A 180 -24.30 7.67 13.26
C ARG A 180 -25.67 7.75 13.95
N LEU A 181 -25.97 8.87 14.61
CA LEU A 181 -27.28 9.10 15.26
C LEU A 181 -28.42 9.18 14.24
N LEU A 182 -28.18 9.76 13.06
CA LEU A 182 -29.18 9.85 12.01
C LEU A 182 -29.44 8.49 11.32
N LEU A 183 -28.41 7.64 11.17
CA LEU A 183 -28.56 6.26 10.71
C LEU A 183 -29.36 5.43 11.71
N GLN A 184 -29.02 5.54 13.01
CA GLN A 184 -29.74 4.83 14.09
C GLN A 184 -31.20 5.25 14.22
N SER A 185 -31.52 6.52 13.94
CA SER A 185 -32.90 7.03 13.93
C SER A 185 -33.64 6.80 12.60
N GLY A 186 -32.96 6.24 11.58
CA GLY A 186 -33.53 6.05 10.23
C GLY A 186 -33.77 7.35 9.45
N ALA A 187 -33.31 8.49 9.97
CA ALA A 187 -33.50 9.82 9.40
C ALA A 187 -32.53 10.13 8.24
N LEU A 188 -31.48 9.33 8.08
CA LEU A 188 -30.49 9.48 7.02
C LEU A 188 -30.35 8.18 6.23
N GLN A 189 -30.46 8.29 4.91
CA GLN A 189 -30.05 7.24 3.98
C GLN A 189 -28.57 7.48 3.63
N PRO A 190 -27.69 6.47 3.72
CA PRO A 190 -26.28 6.63 3.34
C PRO A 190 -26.19 7.17 1.91
N THR A 191 -25.70 8.40 1.76
CA THR A 191 -25.58 9.10 0.47
C THR A 191 -24.14 9.17 -0.01
N ALA A 192 -23.19 8.60 0.75
CA ALA A 192 -21.80 8.53 0.35
C ALA A 192 -21.64 7.55 -0.83
N GLN A 193 -21.58 8.14 -2.03
CA GLN A 193 -21.41 7.40 -3.28
C GLN A 193 -19.98 6.89 -3.36
N VAL A 194 -19.75 5.69 -2.85
CA VAL A 194 -18.62 4.86 -3.27
C VAL A 194 -18.78 4.61 -4.78
N LYS A 195 -17.75 4.88 -5.57
CA LYS A 195 -17.81 4.80 -7.05
C LYS A 195 -16.88 3.72 -7.55
N VAL A 196 -17.32 2.83 -8.42
CA VAL A 196 -16.38 1.94 -9.14
C VAL A 196 -15.62 2.78 -10.17
N LEU A 197 -14.28 2.70 -10.13
CA LEU A 197 -13.42 3.41 -11.08
C LEU A 197 -13.64 2.85 -12.49
N SER A 198 -13.93 3.75 -13.43
CA SER A 198 -14.16 3.44 -14.83
C SER A 198 -13.46 4.45 -15.73
N ALA A 199 -13.48 4.20 -17.04
CA ALA A 199 -12.96 5.15 -18.02
C ALA A 199 -13.64 6.53 -17.92
N ASP A 200 -14.93 6.54 -17.60
CA ASP A 200 -15.79 7.73 -17.67
C ASP A 200 -15.60 8.64 -16.45
N ASN A 201 -15.17 8.09 -15.30
CA ASN A 201 -14.94 8.84 -14.08
C ASN A 201 -13.45 8.95 -13.67
N ALA A 202 -12.53 8.39 -14.47
CA ALA A 202 -11.09 8.42 -14.20
C ALA A 202 -10.52 9.83 -13.98
N ALA A 203 -11.06 10.85 -14.66
CA ALA A 203 -10.62 12.23 -14.45
C ALA A 203 -11.02 12.78 -13.05
N GLN A 204 -12.13 12.31 -12.49
CA GLN A 204 -12.60 12.71 -11.16
C GLN A 204 -11.72 12.14 -10.05
N TYR A 205 -11.16 10.95 -10.26
CA TYR A 205 -10.27 10.29 -9.30
C TYR A 205 -9.14 11.22 -8.85
N TRP A 206 -8.50 11.95 -9.77
CA TRP A 206 -7.38 12.83 -9.43
C TRP A 206 -7.78 13.92 -8.42
N GLN A 207 -8.91 14.58 -8.66
CA GLN A 207 -9.45 15.64 -7.80
C GLN A 207 -9.93 15.14 -6.44
N GLU A 208 -10.31 13.86 -6.36
CA GLU A 208 -10.95 13.25 -5.20
C GLU A 208 -10.07 12.17 -4.54
N SER A 209 -8.79 12.08 -4.92
CA SER A 209 -7.88 10.98 -4.56
C SER A 209 -7.72 10.79 -3.05
N ASP A 210 -7.64 11.87 -2.27
CA ASP A 210 -7.54 11.81 -0.80
C ASP A 210 -8.82 11.33 -0.10
N ARG A 211 -9.95 11.27 -0.81
CA ARG A 211 -11.21 10.75 -0.23
C ARG A 211 -11.25 9.22 -0.21
N HIS A 212 -10.40 8.55 -0.99
CA HIS A 212 -10.30 7.10 -1.06
C HIS A 212 -11.64 6.36 -1.24
N HIS A 213 -12.62 6.96 -1.94
CA HIS A 213 -13.97 6.40 -2.11
C HIS A 213 -14.17 5.69 -3.46
N PHE A 214 -13.12 5.60 -4.29
CA PHE A 214 -13.16 4.84 -5.53
C PHE A 214 -12.89 3.36 -5.24
N LEU A 215 -13.73 2.47 -5.78
CA LEU A 215 -13.48 1.02 -5.80
C LEU A 215 -12.67 0.66 -7.03
N LEU A 216 -11.78 -0.30 -6.86
CA LEU A 216 -11.02 -0.89 -7.94
C LEU A 216 -11.59 -2.27 -8.26
N ASP A 217 -11.96 -2.49 -9.51
CA ASP A 217 -12.48 -3.78 -9.96
C ASP A 217 -11.32 -4.74 -10.27
N LEU A 218 -11.19 -5.80 -9.46
CA LEU A 218 -10.16 -6.84 -9.55
C LEU A 218 -10.61 -8.05 -10.38
N THR A 219 -11.75 -7.99 -11.08
CA THR A 219 -12.18 -9.13 -11.91
C THR A 219 -11.22 -9.31 -13.10
N HIS A 220 -10.67 -10.52 -13.21
CA HIS A 220 -9.70 -10.90 -14.24
C HIS A 220 -10.38 -11.30 -15.57
N GLU A 221 -11.32 -12.24 -15.51
CA GLU A 221 -12.07 -12.76 -16.66
C GLU A 221 -13.56 -12.51 -16.50
N LEU A 222 -14.19 -12.01 -17.56
CA LEU A 222 -15.64 -12.01 -17.69
C LEU A 222 -16.03 -13.27 -18.47
N THR A 223 -16.88 -14.09 -17.86
CA THR A 223 -17.49 -15.23 -18.53
C THR A 223 -18.91 -14.85 -18.92
N GLN A 224 -19.22 -14.86 -20.21
CA GLN A 224 -20.57 -14.65 -20.71
C GLN A 224 -21.05 -15.90 -21.43
N ASP A 225 -22.11 -16.52 -20.89
CA ASP A 225 -22.79 -17.61 -21.57
C ASP A 225 -23.69 -17.03 -22.67
N LEU A 226 -23.39 -17.43 -23.91
CA LEU A 226 -24.19 -17.12 -25.08
C LEU A 226 -25.25 -18.21 -25.27
N SER A 227 -26.33 -17.87 -25.99
CA SER A 227 -27.29 -18.86 -26.46
C SER A 227 -26.58 -19.97 -27.25
N HIS A 228 -27.08 -21.21 -27.14
CA HIS A 228 -26.52 -22.43 -27.77
C HIS A 228 -25.26 -23.02 -27.12
N GLY A 229 -24.99 -22.73 -25.84
CA GLY A 229 -23.94 -23.43 -25.07
C GLY A 229 -22.52 -22.99 -25.40
N LEU A 230 -22.35 -21.79 -25.96
CA LEU A 230 -21.05 -21.17 -26.18
C LEU A 230 -20.73 -20.25 -25.00
N THR A 231 -19.62 -20.51 -24.33
CA THR A 231 -19.12 -19.65 -23.24
C THR A 231 -18.01 -18.76 -23.77
N PHE A 232 -18.22 -17.44 -23.77
CA PHE A 232 -17.22 -16.47 -24.17
C PHE A 232 -16.43 -16.00 -22.93
N LYS A 233 -15.11 -16.16 -22.95
CA LYS A 233 -14.22 -15.64 -21.91
C LYS A 233 -13.44 -14.46 -22.46
N MET A 234 -13.53 -13.30 -21.81
CA MET A 234 -12.73 -12.12 -22.17
C MET A 234 -11.93 -11.63 -20.97
N THR A 235 -10.63 -11.40 -21.18
CA THR A 235 -9.79 -10.69 -20.21
C THR A 235 -10.14 -9.21 -20.23
N ARG A 236 -10.43 -8.64 -19.07
CA ARG A 236 -10.85 -7.23 -18.99
C ARG A 236 -9.65 -6.31 -19.25
N ALA A 237 -9.68 -5.58 -20.37
CA ALA A 237 -8.55 -4.74 -20.81
C ALA A 237 -8.11 -3.67 -19.78
N ARG A 238 -9.03 -3.21 -18.93
CA ARG A 238 -8.80 -2.27 -17.81
C ARG A 238 -9.14 -2.89 -16.45
N SER A 239 -8.73 -4.14 -16.24
CA SER A 239 -8.80 -4.77 -14.91
C SER A 239 -7.86 -4.04 -13.94
N GLY A 240 -8.32 -3.81 -12.71
CA GLY A 240 -7.50 -3.28 -11.63
C GLY A 240 -6.30 -4.16 -11.29
N LEU A 241 -6.36 -5.47 -11.56
CA LEU A 241 -5.23 -6.37 -11.42
C LEU A 241 -4.10 -6.05 -12.40
N LYS A 242 -4.42 -5.61 -13.62
CA LYS A 242 -3.41 -5.19 -14.60
C LYS A 242 -2.73 -3.90 -14.16
N ALA A 243 -3.49 -2.96 -13.62
CA ALA A 243 -2.94 -1.72 -13.06
C ALA A 243 -2.05 -2.01 -11.84
N LEU A 244 -2.50 -2.89 -10.94
CA LEU A 244 -1.71 -3.34 -9.79
C LEU A 244 -0.40 -4.01 -10.25
N ALA A 245 -0.45 -4.90 -11.25
CA ALA A 245 0.74 -5.52 -11.81
C ALA A 245 1.75 -4.48 -12.31
N ARG A 246 1.31 -3.43 -13.04
CA ARG A 246 2.18 -2.33 -13.49
C ARG A 246 2.80 -1.56 -12.33
N VAL A 247 2.03 -1.28 -11.27
CA VAL A 247 2.57 -0.63 -10.07
C VAL A 247 3.64 -1.50 -9.41
N LEU A 248 3.40 -2.82 -9.28
CA LEU A 248 4.36 -3.75 -8.68
C LEU A 248 5.64 -3.89 -9.53
N GLU A 249 5.54 -3.89 -10.87
CA GLU A 249 6.70 -3.85 -11.77
C GLU A 249 7.54 -2.59 -11.54
N ARG A 250 6.88 -1.42 -11.54
CA ARG A 250 7.55 -0.13 -11.27
C ARG A 250 8.20 -0.11 -9.90
N TRP A 251 7.53 -0.66 -8.88
CA TRP A 251 8.02 -0.75 -7.51
C TRP A 251 9.33 -1.55 -7.42
N VAL A 252 9.37 -2.73 -8.05
CA VAL A 252 10.58 -3.56 -8.16
C VAL A 252 11.69 -2.82 -8.91
N GLY A 253 11.36 -2.22 -10.05
CA GLY A 253 12.32 -1.45 -10.85
C GLY A 253 12.94 -0.27 -10.09
N HIS A 254 12.14 0.48 -9.33
CA HIS A 254 12.59 1.66 -8.58
C HIS A 254 13.53 1.32 -7.43
N LEU A 255 13.18 0.29 -6.65
CA LEU A 255 13.90 -0.04 -5.41
C LEU A 255 15.03 -1.06 -5.59
N LEU A 256 14.90 -1.97 -6.55
CA LEU A 256 15.90 -3.01 -6.80
C LEU A 256 16.71 -2.76 -8.08
N GLY A 257 16.27 -1.87 -8.97
CA GLY A 257 16.92 -1.66 -10.26
C GLY A 257 16.70 -2.79 -11.28
N VAL A 258 15.83 -3.75 -10.96
CA VAL A 258 15.56 -4.96 -11.75
C VAL A 258 14.29 -4.77 -12.58
N GLN A 259 14.34 -5.14 -13.86
CA GLN A 259 13.18 -5.07 -14.74
C GLN A 259 12.42 -6.41 -14.73
N VAL A 260 11.14 -6.35 -14.40
CA VAL A 260 10.24 -7.50 -14.35
C VAL A 260 8.95 -7.22 -15.11
N GLN A 261 8.32 -8.27 -15.61
CA GLN A 261 6.97 -8.23 -16.18
C GLN A 261 6.05 -9.08 -15.30
N ILE A 262 4.90 -8.53 -14.92
CA ILE A 262 3.92 -9.16 -14.05
C ILE A 262 2.59 -9.23 -14.79
N GLU A 263 2.03 -10.44 -14.88
CA GLU A 263 0.78 -10.71 -15.56
C GLU A 263 -0.19 -11.46 -14.65
N PRO A 264 -1.43 -10.97 -14.45
CA PRO A 264 -2.45 -11.73 -13.75
C PRO A 264 -2.73 -13.06 -14.48
N VAL A 265 -2.91 -14.14 -13.72
CA VAL A 265 -3.23 -15.47 -14.24
C VAL A 265 -4.37 -16.09 -13.44
N HIS A 266 -5.17 -16.93 -14.09
CA HIS A 266 -6.32 -17.57 -13.44
C HIS A 266 -5.92 -18.79 -12.58
N GLN A 267 -4.90 -19.53 -13.02
CA GLN A 267 -4.43 -20.74 -12.37
C GLN A 267 -2.94 -20.94 -12.65
N VAL A 268 -2.26 -21.66 -11.75
CA VAL A 268 -0.89 -22.13 -11.96
C VAL A 268 -0.96 -23.59 -12.39
N THR A 269 -0.65 -23.88 -13.64
CA THR A 269 -0.61 -25.25 -14.20
C THR A 269 0.80 -25.78 -14.41
N ASP A 270 1.82 -25.07 -13.91
CA ASP A 270 3.21 -25.47 -14.09
C ASP A 270 3.63 -26.52 -13.05
N SER A 271 3.77 -27.77 -13.51
CA SER A 271 4.28 -28.87 -12.69
C SER A 271 5.74 -28.69 -12.25
N ALA A 272 6.47 -27.75 -12.85
CA ALA A 272 7.85 -27.42 -12.54
C ALA A 272 8.00 -26.12 -11.73
N TRP A 273 6.96 -25.70 -11.00
CA TRP A 273 6.97 -24.55 -10.10
C TRP A 273 8.25 -24.51 -9.23
N ARG A 274 9.07 -23.47 -9.40
CA ARG A 274 10.36 -23.31 -8.69
C ARG A 274 10.39 -22.25 -7.61
N TRP A 275 9.54 -21.23 -7.71
CA TRP A 275 9.57 -20.09 -6.80
C TRP A 275 8.22 -19.40 -6.70
N HIS A 276 7.93 -18.85 -5.52
CA HIS A 276 6.76 -18.01 -5.30
C HIS A 276 7.01 -16.92 -4.28
N VAL A 277 6.15 -15.90 -4.33
CA VAL A 277 6.11 -14.82 -3.34
C VAL A 277 4.65 -14.48 -3.06
N GLY A 278 4.20 -14.64 -1.81
CA GLY A 278 2.91 -14.08 -1.40
C GLY A 278 3.01 -12.56 -1.28
N LEU A 279 2.02 -11.83 -1.81
CA LEU A 279 1.91 -10.38 -1.66
C LEU A 279 1.33 -9.98 -0.31
N ASP A 280 0.81 -10.92 0.46
CA ASP A 280 0.26 -10.74 1.80
C ASP A 280 0.54 -11.98 2.67
N VAL A 281 0.11 -11.97 3.92
CA VAL A 281 0.38 -13.07 4.87
C VAL A 281 -0.36 -14.35 4.48
N GLU A 282 -1.61 -14.24 4.03
CA GLU A 282 -2.47 -15.38 3.72
C GLU A 282 -2.02 -16.06 2.43
N SER A 283 -1.75 -15.28 1.38
CA SER A 283 -1.22 -15.82 0.12
C SER A 283 0.15 -16.46 0.31
N THR A 284 1.00 -15.91 1.19
CA THR A 284 2.27 -16.54 1.55
C THR A 284 2.05 -17.91 2.18
N ALA A 285 1.13 -18.01 3.14
CA ALA A 285 0.84 -19.28 3.81
C ALA A 285 0.24 -20.32 2.83
N ILE A 286 -0.72 -19.90 1.99
CA ILE A 286 -1.35 -20.77 0.98
C ILE A 286 -0.31 -21.28 -0.02
N LEU A 287 0.51 -20.39 -0.59
CA LEU A 287 1.52 -20.77 -1.58
C LEU A 287 2.60 -21.66 -0.96
N ASN A 288 2.99 -21.43 0.30
CA ASN A 288 3.93 -22.31 1.01
C ASN A 288 3.38 -23.73 1.17
N ASP A 289 2.10 -23.87 1.51
CA ASP A 289 1.47 -25.19 1.63
C ASP A 289 1.40 -25.90 0.27
N LEU A 290 0.96 -25.20 -0.77
CA LEU A 290 0.89 -25.75 -2.13
C LEU A 290 2.27 -26.15 -2.67
N TYR A 291 3.30 -25.35 -2.41
CA TYR A 291 4.68 -25.65 -2.81
C TYR A 291 5.27 -26.86 -2.07
N GLN A 292 4.78 -27.16 -0.87
CA GLN A 292 5.21 -28.29 -0.04
C GLN A 292 4.30 -29.52 -0.19
N ASP A 293 3.46 -29.55 -1.23
CA ASP A 293 2.45 -30.59 -1.49
C ASP A 293 1.52 -30.85 -0.29
N ARG A 294 1.29 -29.82 0.56
CA ARG A 294 0.34 -29.89 1.66
C ARG A 294 -1.06 -29.50 1.17
N PRO A 295 -2.10 -30.24 1.61
CA PRO A 295 -3.47 -29.90 1.22
C PRO A 295 -3.87 -28.55 1.82
N VAL A 296 -4.50 -27.72 1.00
CA VAL A 296 -5.16 -26.47 1.41
C VAL A 296 -6.65 -26.70 1.34
N ASP A 297 -7.37 -26.44 2.44
CA ASP A 297 -8.82 -26.60 2.47
C ASP A 297 -9.53 -25.58 1.55
N GLY A 298 -10.79 -25.87 1.22
CA GLY A 298 -11.57 -25.06 0.30
C GLY A 298 -11.84 -23.65 0.81
N GLU A 299 -11.92 -23.43 2.12
CA GLU A 299 -12.16 -22.11 2.71
C GLU A 299 -10.94 -21.21 2.51
N ARG A 300 -9.73 -21.71 2.83
CA ARG A 300 -8.47 -21.01 2.58
C ARG A 300 -8.24 -20.78 1.10
N MET A 301 -8.56 -21.77 0.25
CA MET A 301 -8.44 -21.61 -1.20
C MET A 301 -9.36 -20.51 -1.73
N ALA A 302 -10.58 -20.40 -1.21
CA ALA A 302 -11.54 -19.35 -1.58
C ALA A 302 -11.10 -17.93 -1.20
N ARG A 303 -10.10 -17.79 -0.30
CA ARG A 303 -9.52 -16.48 0.05
C ARG A 303 -8.55 -15.95 -1.00
N LEU A 304 -8.11 -16.76 -1.97
CA LEU A 304 -7.29 -16.27 -3.07
C LEU A 304 -8.09 -15.30 -3.94
N VAL A 305 -7.61 -14.06 -3.97
CA VAL A 305 -8.13 -12.97 -4.79
C VAL A 305 -7.60 -13.07 -6.21
N SER A 306 -6.30 -13.27 -6.34
CA SER A 306 -5.64 -13.35 -7.64
C SER A 306 -4.28 -14.04 -7.56
N LEU A 307 -3.84 -14.56 -8.71
CA LEU A 307 -2.50 -15.06 -8.93
C LEU A 307 -1.85 -14.24 -10.05
N PHE A 308 -0.52 -14.13 -9.99
CA PHE A 308 0.25 -13.48 -11.05
C PHE A 308 1.45 -14.33 -11.41
N THR A 309 1.92 -14.15 -12.64
CA THR A 309 3.24 -14.63 -13.08
C THR A 309 4.16 -13.44 -13.20
N LEU A 310 5.30 -13.49 -12.51
CA LEU A 310 6.40 -12.53 -12.64
C LEU A 310 7.54 -13.17 -13.43
N THR A 311 7.98 -12.49 -14.49
CA THR A 311 9.14 -12.88 -15.30
C THR A 311 10.20 -11.79 -15.25
N PHE A 312 11.46 -12.18 -15.06
CA PHE A 312 12.59 -11.26 -15.13
C PHE A 312 12.92 -10.96 -16.59
N ALA A 313 13.19 -9.69 -16.91
CA ALA A 313 13.66 -9.30 -18.23
C ALA A 313 15.06 -9.88 -18.52
N ASN A 314 15.91 -9.96 -17.48
CA ASN A 314 17.25 -10.53 -17.55
C ASN A 314 17.41 -11.71 -16.58
N PRO A 315 17.43 -12.96 -17.07
CA PRO A 315 17.66 -14.14 -16.23
C PRO A 315 18.97 -14.13 -15.43
N ALA A 316 19.98 -13.33 -15.84
CA ALA A 316 21.24 -13.22 -15.10
C ALA A 316 21.10 -12.45 -13.77
N GLU A 317 20.02 -11.67 -13.60
CA GLU A 317 19.69 -11.01 -12.33
C GLU A 317 19.05 -11.98 -11.33
N MET A 318 18.78 -13.23 -11.74
CA MET A 318 18.19 -14.27 -10.91
C MET A 318 19.23 -15.20 -10.31
N ARG A 319 18.84 -15.86 -9.20
CA ARG A 319 19.58 -16.99 -8.63
C ARG A 319 19.70 -18.13 -9.65
N ALA A 320 20.90 -18.70 -9.76
CA ALA A 320 21.27 -19.58 -10.88
C ALA A 320 20.41 -20.84 -11.05
N ASP A 321 19.89 -21.42 -9.95
CA ASP A 321 19.07 -22.64 -9.96
C ASP A 321 17.61 -22.41 -10.43
N VAL A 322 17.16 -21.15 -10.47
CA VAL A 322 15.80 -20.76 -10.90
C VAL A 322 15.80 -19.72 -12.04
N ALA A 323 16.98 -19.43 -12.60
CA ALA A 323 17.13 -18.46 -13.67
C ALA A 323 16.25 -18.78 -14.90
N GLY A 324 15.52 -17.78 -15.39
CA GLY A 324 14.61 -17.89 -16.53
C GLY A 324 13.29 -18.60 -16.23
N LYS A 325 13.05 -19.01 -14.99
CA LYS A 325 11.76 -19.56 -14.55
C LYS A 325 10.84 -18.45 -14.05
N PRO A 326 9.52 -18.57 -14.23
CA PRO A 326 8.57 -17.63 -13.65
C PRO A 326 8.58 -17.71 -12.13
N VAL A 327 8.29 -16.57 -11.50
CA VAL A 327 7.96 -16.47 -10.08
C VAL A 327 6.44 -16.30 -9.96
N TYR A 328 5.78 -17.17 -9.20
CA TYR A 328 4.34 -17.04 -8.98
C TYR A 328 4.04 -16.12 -7.80
N LEU A 329 3.16 -15.16 -8.01
CA LEU A 329 2.69 -14.26 -6.96
C LEU A 329 1.25 -14.59 -6.58
N GLY A 330 0.92 -14.45 -5.31
CA GLY A 330 -0.45 -14.61 -4.83
C GLY A 330 -0.93 -13.39 -4.07
N LEU A 331 -2.23 -13.13 -4.15
CA LEU A 331 -2.94 -12.12 -3.37
C LEU A 331 -4.16 -12.79 -2.75
N ALA A 332 -4.35 -12.62 -1.45
CA ALA A 332 -5.45 -13.22 -0.71
C ALA A 332 -6.04 -12.26 0.35
N THR A 333 -7.31 -12.49 0.68
CA THR A 333 -7.93 -11.88 1.86
C THR A 333 -7.62 -12.68 3.12
N ASN A 334 -7.65 -12.03 4.27
CA ASN A 334 -7.82 -12.71 5.54
C ASN A 334 -9.27 -13.21 5.73
N ALA A 335 -9.55 -13.79 6.91
CA ALA A 335 -10.88 -14.30 7.25
C ALA A 335 -11.97 -13.21 7.26
N GLU A 336 -11.61 -11.94 7.50
CA GLU A 336 -12.53 -10.81 7.47
C GLU A 336 -12.74 -10.20 6.06
N GLY A 337 -12.22 -10.84 5.01
CA GLY A 337 -12.34 -10.33 3.63
C GLY A 337 -11.45 -9.11 3.34
N VAL A 338 -10.39 -8.92 4.12
CA VAL A 338 -9.46 -7.77 3.98
C VAL A 338 -8.14 -8.23 3.38
N VAL A 339 -7.68 -7.48 2.37
CA VAL A 339 -6.34 -7.59 1.77
C VAL A 339 -5.43 -6.53 2.40
N ARG A 340 -4.24 -6.93 2.84
CA ARG A 340 -3.15 -6.02 3.22
C ARG A 340 -1.88 -6.44 2.50
N ILE A 341 -1.58 -5.76 1.40
CA ILE A 341 -0.36 -6.00 0.62
C ILE A 341 0.85 -5.62 1.47
N LYS A 342 1.88 -6.47 1.40
CA LYS A 342 3.20 -6.29 1.96
C LYS A 342 4.19 -6.07 0.81
N PRO A 343 4.32 -4.83 0.28
CA PRO A 343 5.15 -4.56 -0.90
C PRO A 343 6.64 -4.91 -0.70
N GLN A 344 7.10 -4.96 0.55
CA GLN A 344 8.44 -5.44 0.90
C GLN A 344 8.69 -6.91 0.53
N ASN A 345 7.66 -7.73 0.39
CA ASN A 345 7.83 -9.15 0.03
C ASN A 345 8.49 -9.29 -1.34
N LEU A 346 8.22 -8.37 -2.28
CA LEU A 346 8.89 -8.31 -3.58
C LEU A 346 10.34 -7.81 -3.49
N LEU A 347 10.73 -7.14 -2.41
CA LEU A 347 12.08 -6.63 -2.23
C LEU A 347 12.99 -7.63 -1.51
N LEU A 348 12.39 -8.50 -0.70
CA LEU A 348 13.09 -9.46 0.16
C LEU A 348 13.09 -10.88 -0.40
N ASN A 349 12.02 -11.29 -1.08
CA ASN A 349 11.78 -12.70 -1.41
C ASN A 349 11.88 -13.02 -2.91
N LEU A 350 12.21 -12.04 -3.76
CA LEU A 350 12.52 -12.34 -5.16
C LEU A 350 13.83 -13.13 -5.25
N PRO A 351 13.95 -14.08 -6.20
CA PRO A 351 15.12 -14.93 -6.32
C PRO A 351 16.24 -14.18 -7.04
N LEU A 352 16.73 -13.09 -6.46
CA LEU A 352 17.81 -12.28 -7.02
C LEU A 352 19.15 -13.01 -6.95
N ALA A 353 20.02 -12.75 -7.92
CA ALA A 353 21.41 -13.18 -7.86
C ALA A 353 22.06 -12.59 -6.61
N SER A 354 22.81 -13.42 -5.87
CA SER A 354 23.61 -12.92 -4.75
C SER A 354 24.65 -11.94 -5.27
N VAL A 355 24.71 -10.74 -4.70
CA VAL A 355 25.82 -9.82 -4.95
C VAL A 355 27.07 -10.51 -4.41
N SER A 356 27.99 -10.88 -5.30
CA SER A 356 29.32 -11.41 -4.91
C SER A 356 30.20 -10.32 -4.35
#